data_AF-A0A926WIB9-F1
#
_entry.id   AF-A0A926WIB9-F1
#
_cell.length_a   1.000
_cell.length_b   1.000
_cell.length_c   1.000
_cell.angle_alpha   90.00
_cell.angle_beta   90.00
_cell.angle_gamma   90.00
#
_symmetry.space_group_name_H-M   'P 1'
#
loop_
_entity.id
_entity.type
_entity.pdbx_description
1 polymer ?
#
loop_
_entity_poly.entity_id
_entity_poly.type
_entity_poly.pdbx_seq_one_letter_code
_entity_poly.pdbx_strand_id
1 'polypeptide(L)'
;MHALSIPTWIIHVSSVIEWIAAIWLIWRYGELTKNPSWWGLSFAMLPALISAMCACTWHYFDNAESLEWLVTLQATMTLVGNFTLWAAAVWIWRSTKSATTVEAKTIKSEQ
;
A
#
# COMPACT_ATOMS: atom_id res chain seq x y z
N MET A 1 -11.17 27.73 -6.44
CA MET A 1 -11.72 26.74 -7.40
C MET A 1 -12.67 25.82 -6.63
N HIS A 2 -13.61 25.14 -7.29
CA HIS A 2 -14.77 24.50 -6.65
C HIS A 2 -14.41 23.51 -5.53
N ALA A 3 -15.03 23.69 -4.36
CA ALA A 3 -15.02 22.74 -3.26
C ALA A 3 -15.63 21.40 -3.69
N LEU A 4 -15.05 20.29 -3.21
CA LEU A 4 -15.61 18.96 -3.43
C LEU A 4 -17.01 18.84 -2.81
N SER A 5 -17.90 18.12 -3.51
CA SER A 5 -19.23 17.83 -2.98
C SER A 5 -19.16 16.89 -1.77
N ILE A 6 -20.16 16.93 -0.89
CA ILE A 6 -20.26 16.06 0.28
C ILE A 6 -20.12 14.57 -0.10
N PRO A 7 -20.81 14.05 -1.13
CA PRO A 7 -20.62 12.66 -1.57
C PRO A 7 -19.17 12.34 -1.97
N THR A 8 -18.48 13.27 -2.63
CA THR A 8 -17.10 13.05 -3.05
C THR A 8 -16.15 13.02 -1.85
N TRP A 9 -16.38 13.86 -0.84
CA TRP A 9 -15.65 13.82 0.42
C TRP A 9 -15.80 12.48 1.16
N ILE A 10 -17.02 11.94 1.18
CA ILE A 10 -17.30 10.64 1.82
C ILE A 10 -16.42 9.56 1.20
N ILE A 11 -16.34 9.50 -0.14
CA ILE A 11 -15.53 8.51 -0.85
C ILE A 11 -14.04 8.66 -0.52
N HIS A 12 -13.50 9.89 -0.51
CA HIS A 12 -12.09 10.13 -0.20
C HIS A 12 -11.73 9.66 1.21
N VAL A 13 -12.53 10.06 2.21
CA VAL A 13 -12.29 9.72 3.61
C VAL A 13 -12.50 8.22 3.84
N SER A 14 -13.54 7.62 3.27
CA SER A 14 -13.78 6.18 3.41
C SER A 14 -12.64 5.37 2.81
N SER A 15 -12.16 5.71 1.60
CA SER A 15 -11.05 5.01 0.96
C SER A 15 -9.74 5.13 1.74
N VAL A 16 -9.45 6.28 2.34
CA VAL A 16 -8.28 6.45 3.23
C VAL A 16 -8.39 5.52 4.45
N ILE A 17 -9.56 5.49 5.10
CA ILE A 17 -9.80 4.64 6.27
C ILE A 17 -9.68 3.16 5.90
N GLU A 18 -10.31 2.75 4.79
CA GLU A 18 -10.24 1.39 4.26
C GLU A 18 -8.79 0.97 3.97
N TRP A 19 -7.99 1.87 3.41
CA TRP A 19 -6.58 1.60 3.12
C TRP A 19 -5.74 1.43 4.40
N ILE A 20 -5.97 2.28 5.42
CA ILE A 20 -5.34 2.13 6.73
C ILE A 20 -5.72 0.79 7.37
N ALA A 21 -7.00 0.43 7.33
CA ALA A 21 -7.48 -0.85 7.83
C ALA A 21 -6.82 -2.04 7.08
N ALA A 22 -6.69 -1.96 5.76
CA ALA A 22 -6.02 -2.97 4.95
C ALA A 22 -4.55 -3.15 5.34
N ILE A 23 -3.80 -2.04 5.49
CA ILE A 23 -2.40 -2.06 5.95
C ILE A 23 -2.29 -2.75 7.31
N TRP A 24 -3.17 -2.38 8.25
CA TRP A 24 -3.20 -2.95 9.59
C TRP A 24 -3.52 -4.46 9.57
N LEU A 25 -4.49 -4.88 8.77
CA LEU A 25 -4.85 -6.30 8.64
C LEU A 25 -3.70 -7.12 8.03
N ILE A 26 -3.02 -6.60 7.00
CA ILE A 26 -1.86 -7.26 6.37
C ILE A 26 -0.70 -7.37 7.36
N TRP A 27 -0.46 -6.32 8.16
CA TRP A 27 0.53 -6.36 9.23
C TRP A 27 0.23 -7.48 10.24
N ARG A 28 -1.00 -7.51 10.77
CA ARG A 28 -1.45 -8.53 11.73
C ARG A 28 -1.37 -9.93 11.14
N TYR A 29 -1.70 -10.09 9.86
CA TYR A 29 -1.56 -11.35 9.15
C TYR A 29 -0.10 -11.82 9.07
N GLY A 30 0.84 -10.90 8.81
CA GLY A 30 2.27 -11.21 8.86
C GLY A 30 2.74 -11.64 10.25
N GLU A 31 2.23 -11.03 11.33
CA GLU A 31 2.55 -11.43 12.70
C GLU A 31 2.04 -12.85 13.02
N LEU A 32 0.80 -13.14 12.63
CA LEU A 32 0.17 -14.44 12.86
C LEU A 32 0.83 -15.57 12.07
N THR A 33 1.21 -15.30 10.82
CA THR A 33 1.85 -16.30 9.94
C THR A 33 3.37 -16.38 10.11
N LYS A 34 3.98 -15.45 10.85
CA LYS A 34 5.45 -15.28 10.97
C LYS A 34 6.16 -15.19 9.61
N ASN A 35 5.47 -14.70 8.58
CA ASN A 35 6.03 -14.56 7.24
C ASN A 35 6.37 -13.08 7.00
N PRO A 36 7.67 -12.74 6.93
CA PRO A 36 8.13 -11.35 6.81
C PRO A 36 7.72 -10.70 5.47
N SER A 37 7.33 -11.48 4.47
CA SER A 37 6.87 -10.96 3.18
C SER A 37 5.59 -10.13 3.33
N TRP A 38 4.71 -10.50 4.25
CA TRP A 38 3.48 -9.75 4.52
C TRP A 38 3.75 -8.45 5.30
N TRP A 39 4.75 -8.44 6.18
CA TRP A 39 5.25 -7.19 6.76
C TRP A 39 5.87 -6.28 5.68
N GLY A 40 6.65 -6.85 4.76
CA GLY A 40 7.17 -6.11 3.62
C GLY A 40 6.05 -5.46 2.80
N LEU A 41 4.94 -6.17 2.58
CA LEU A 41 3.78 -5.64 1.87
C LEU A 41 3.10 -4.48 2.62
N SER A 42 2.89 -4.59 3.93
CA SER A 42 2.23 -3.52 4.69
C SER A 42 3.05 -2.22 4.67
N PHE A 43 4.37 -2.29 4.77
CA PHE A 43 5.24 -1.12 4.59
C PHE A 43 5.22 -0.59 3.15
N ALA A 44 5.21 -1.47 2.15
CA ALA A 44 5.18 -1.09 0.75
C ALA A 44 3.91 -0.33 0.34
N MET A 45 2.82 -0.45 1.11
CA MET A 45 1.56 0.28 0.90
C MET A 45 1.56 1.72 1.44
N LEU A 46 2.51 2.09 2.30
CA LEU A 46 2.54 3.41 2.96
C LEU A 46 2.70 4.59 2.00
N PRO A 47 3.53 4.54 0.93
CA PRO A 47 3.63 5.67 0.01
C PRO A 47 2.28 5.99 -0.67
N ALA A 48 1.49 4.97 -1.04
CA ALA A 48 0.15 5.18 -1.60
C ALA A 48 -0.80 5.86 -0.59
N LEU A 49 -0.68 5.54 0.71
CA LEU A 49 -1.44 6.23 1.76
C LEU A 49 -1.04 7.71 1.86
N ILE A 50 0.27 8.01 1.88
CA ILE A 50 0.77 9.39 1.93
C ILE A 50 0.25 10.18 0.73
N SER A 51 0.28 9.57 -0.47
CA SER A 51 -0.29 10.15 -1.68
C SER A 51 -1.76 10.54 -1.50
N ALA A 52 -2.60 9.63 -1.01
CA ALA A 52 -4.03 9.90 -0.76
C ALA A 52 -4.24 11.01 0.27
N MET A 53 -3.43 11.03 1.34
CA MET A 53 -3.48 12.08 2.36
C MET A 53 -3.12 13.45 1.79
N CYS A 54 -2.10 13.55 0.94
CA CYS A 54 -1.73 14.80 0.27
C CYS A 54 -2.88 15.38 -0.57
N ALA A 55 -3.56 14.52 -1.36
CA ALA A 55 -4.72 14.94 -2.14
C ALA A 55 -5.86 15.44 -1.23
N CYS A 56 -6.19 14.69 -0.18
CA CYS A 56 -7.24 15.08 0.78
C CYS A 56 -6.89 16.40 1.49
N THR A 57 -5.64 16.60 1.88
CA THR A 57 -5.18 17.85 2.52
C THR A 57 -5.30 19.03 1.57
N TRP A 58 -4.85 18.90 0.31
CA TRP A 58 -4.94 20.00 -0.65
C TRP A 58 -6.40 20.40 -0.93
N HIS A 59 -7.28 19.41 -1.05
CA HIS A 59 -8.71 19.61 -1.19
C HIS A 59 -9.39 20.20 0.05
N TYR A 60 -8.94 19.83 1.26
CA TYR A 60 -9.44 20.41 2.51
C TYR A 60 -9.20 21.93 2.57
N PHE A 61 -8.06 22.39 2.03
CA PHE A 61 -7.72 23.80 1.91
C PHE A 61 -8.19 24.43 0.58
N ASP A 62 -9.25 23.89 -0.01
CA ASP A 62 -9.96 24.44 -1.17
C ASP A 62 -9.05 24.67 -2.40
N ASN A 63 -8.04 23.80 -2.56
CA ASN A 63 -7.04 23.86 -3.62
C ASN A 63 -6.20 25.14 -3.59
N ALA A 64 -5.82 25.61 -2.40
CA ALA A 64 -4.95 26.76 -2.24
C ALA A 64 -3.64 26.61 -3.04
N GLU A 65 -3.28 27.63 -3.82
CA GLU A 65 -2.06 27.66 -4.64
C GLU A 65 -0.78 27.54 -3.78
N SER A 66 -0.81 28.07 -2.55
CA SER A 66 0.30 27.93 -1.59
C SER A 66 0.61 26.48 -1.20
N LEU A 67 -0.32 25.56 -1.44
CA LEU A 67 -0.21 24.14 -1.15
C LEU A 67 -0.10 23.27 -2.41
N GLU A 68 0.07 23.85 -3.60
CA GLU A 68 0.18 23.11 -4.87
C GLU A 68 1.34 22.08 -4.86
N TRP A 69 2.39 22.32 -4.08
CA TRP A 69 3.48 21.36 -3.87
C TRP A 69 3.00 19.99 -3.37
N LEU A 70 1.85 19.93 -2.67
CA LEU A 70 1.21 18.68 -2.26
C LEU A 70 0.82 17.82 -3.46
N VAL A 71 0.46 18.42 -4.60
CA VAL A 71 0.13 17.69 -5.84
C VAL A 71 1.37 17.01 -6.41
N THR A 72 2.51 17.69 -6.36
CA THR A 72 3.79 17.10 -6.79
C THR A 72 4.21 15.97 -5.85
N LEU A 73 4.04 16.17 -4.54
CA LEU A 73 4.31 15.12 -3.55
C LEU A 73 3.36 13.92 -3.73
N GLN A 74 2.07 14.16 -3.95
CA GLN A 74 1.06 13.15 -4.23
C GLN A 74 1.45 12.32 -5.45
N ALA A 75 1.79 12.96 -6.58
CA ALA A 75 2.22 12.27 -7.79
C ALA A 75 3.50 11.45 -7.56
N THR A 76 4.47 12.00 -6.83
CA THR A 76 5.72 11.31 -6.49
C THR A 76 5.46 10.08 -5.62
N MET A 77 4.63 10.21 -4.59
CA MET A 77 4.28 9.12 -3.69
C MET A 77 3.40 8.06 -4.39
N THR A 78 2.60 8.45 -5.38
CA THR A 78 1.90 7.50 -6.26
C THR A 78 2.90 6.68 -7.06
N LEU A 79 3.89 7.31 -7.69
CA LEU A 79 4.91 6.62 -8.46
C LEU A 79 5.71 5.65 -7.59
N VAL A 80 6.23 6.15 -6.45
CA VAL A 80 6.97 5.33 -5.47
C VAL A 80 6.11 4.18 -4.96
N GLY A 81 4.84 4.44 -4.61
CA GLY A 81 3.90 3.44 -4.12
C GLY A 81 3.65 2.31 -5.11
N ASN A 82 3.53 2.61 -6.40
CA ASN A 82 3.40 1.58 -7.43
C ASN A 82 4.66 0.69 -7.50
N PHE A 83 5.86 1.30 -7.44
CA PHE A 83 7.10 0.53 -7.45
C PHE A 83 7.29 -0.32 -6.18
N THR A 84 6.97 0.20 -5.00
CA THR A 84 7.08 -0.55 -3.74
C THR A 84 6.09 -1.71 -3.71
N LEU A 85 4.84 -1.50 -4.14
CA LEU A 85 3.85 -2.57 -4.23
C LEU A 85 4.26 -3.65 -5.25
N TRP A 86 4.76 -3.24 -6.41
CA TRP A 86 5.28 -4.18 -7.41
C TRP A 86 6.45 -5.00 -6.84
N ALA A 87 7.42 -4.35 -6.19
CA ALA A 87 8.54 -5.03 -5.56
C ALA A 87 8.10 -6.01 -4.47
N ALA A 88 7.13 -5.63 -3.64
CA ALA A 88 6.55 -6.50 -2.62
C ALA A 88 5.82 -7.71 -3.23
N ALA A 89 5.07 -7.51 -4.31
CA ALA A 89 4.41 -8.62 -5.03
C ALA A 89 5.42 -9.61 -5.61
N VAL A 90 6.51 -9.10 -6.24
CA VAL A 90 7.61 -9.94 -6.74
C VAL A 90 8.28 -10.69 -5.59
N TRP A 91 8.50 -10.04 -4.44
CA TRP A 91 9.07 -10.68 -3.27
C TRP A 91 8.21 -11.85 -2.77
N ILE A 92 6.91 -11.62 -2.58
CA ILE A 92 5.96 -12.67 -2.15
C ILE A 92 5.99 -13.85 -3.13
N TRP A 93 5.94 -13.59 -4.44
CA TRP A 93 5.99 -14.63 -5.46
C TRP A 93 7.27 -15.47 -5.44
N ARG A 94 8.42 -14.83 -5.20
CA ARG A 94 9.69 -15.56 -5.06
C ARG A 94 9.73 -16.39 -3.79
N SER A 95 9.20 -15.88 -2.69
CA SER A 95 9.13 -16.60 -1.42
C SER A 95 8.25 -17.85 -1.49
N THR A 96 7.15 -17.83 -2.26
CA THR A 96 6.30 -19.02 -2.43
C THR A 96 6.96 -20.09 -3.29
N LYS A 97 7.65 -19.71 -4.39
CA LYS A 97 8.37 -20.67 -5.25
C LYS A 97 9.51 -21.39 -4.53
N SER A 98 10.25 -20.68 -3.67
CA SER A 98 11.31 -21.29 -2.87
C SER A 98 10.77 -22.36 -1.93
N ALA A 99 9.62 -22.13 -1.29
CA ALA A 99 8.98 -23.10 -0.40
C ALA A 99 8.57 -24.39 -1.15
N THR A 100 7.89 -24.27 -2.30
CA THR A 100 7.47 -25.42 -3.12
C THR A 100 8.64 -26.26 -3.61
N THR A 101 9.77 -25.62 -3.93
CA THR A 101 10.95 -26.32 -4.44
C THR A 101 11.63 -27.18 -3.37
N VAL A 102 11.67 -26.71 -2.13
CA VAL A 102 12.26 -27.45 -1.00
C VAL A 102 11.43 -28.68 -0.67
N GLU A 103 10.11 -28.54 -0.58
CA GLU A 103 9.19 -29.65 -0.28
C GLU A 103 9.28 -30.77 -1.32
N ALA A 104 9.30 -30.44 -2.61
CA ALA A 104 9.45 -31.40 -3.69
C ALA A 104 10.80 -32.15 -3.67
N LYS A 105 11.87 -31.52 -3.15
CA LYS A 105 13.19 -32.15 -3.02
C LYS A 105 13.22 -33.13 -1.84
N THR A 106 12.61 -32.78 -0.72
CA THR A 106 12.53 -33.66 0.47
C THR A 106 11.76 -34.94 0.18
N ILE A 107 10.60 -34.83 -0.48
CA ILE A 107 9.78 -36.01 -0.86
C ILE A 107 10.58 -36.98 -1.74
N LYS A 108 11.39 -36.48 -2.69
CA LYS A 108 12.22 -37.32 -3.56
C LYS A 108 13.42 -37.96 -2.87
N SER A 109 13.88 -37.45 -1.72
CA SER A 109 14.99 -38.05 -0.98
C SER A 109 14.56 -39.11 0.04
N GLU A 110 13.27 -39.15 0.37
CA GLU A 110 12.69 -40.14 1.29
C GLU A 110 12.09 -41.36 0.57
N GLN A 111 12.05 -41.35 -0.77
CA GLN A 111 11.67 -42.47 -1.64
C GLN A 111 12.90 -43.14 -2.25
#